data_AF-A0A972TQ39-F1
#
_entry.id   AF-A0A972TQ39-F1
#
_cell.length_a   1.000
_cell.length_b   1.000
_cell.length_c   1.000
_cell.angle_alpha   90.00
_cell.angle_beta   90.00
_cell.angle_gamma   90.00
#
_symmetry.space_group_name_H-M   'P 1'
#
loop_
_entity.id
_entity.type
_entity.pdbx_description
1 polymer ?
#
loop_
_entity_poly.entity_id
_entity_poly.type
_entity_poly.pdbx_seq_one_letter_code
_entity_poly.pdbx_strand_id
1 'polypeptide(L)'
;MIEDTVVERMPQKWRILGPLVAMLGGLFGILAAGHENSGYGLYVAAFVVAPIVEESVKPCGVYWLLGRRPFALPSQQYTVFLTALAGLTFGIIESLVYVGIYYREYDELDHTFVIWRFTVCLLVHTTCSFIVGWGINEKLVAWVRGEDPFLQGNRKFFFTAMAIHSCYNIFAWIISEKTDLFPDSEDALIPFGFIW
;
A
#
# COMPACT_ATOMS: atom_id res chain seq x y z
N MET A 1 -41.39 -6.29 -8.23
CA MET A 1 -41.08 -5.10 -9.05
C MET A 1 -39.66 -4.72 -8.69
N ILE A 2 -38.69 -5.28 -9.39
CA ILE A 2 -37.27 -4.95 -9.18
C ILE A 2 -37.09 -3.66 -9.96
N GLU A 3 -36.93 -2.55 -9.26
CA GLU A 3 -36.52 -1.31 -9.92
C GLU A 3 -35.21 -1.63 -10.65
N ASP A 4 -35.24 -1.54 -11.97
CA ASP A 4 -34.05 -1.42 -12.81
C ASP A 4 -33.33 -0.16 -12.36
N THR A 5 -32.52 -0.27 -11.30
CA THR A 5 -31.55 0.74 -10.92
C THR A 5 -30.62 0.83 -12.11
N VAL A 6 -30.84 1.84 -12.95
CA VAL A 6 -29.95 2.24 -14.02
C VAL A 6 -28.56 2.28 -13.40
N VAL A 7 -27.73 1.28 -13.70
CA VAL A 7 -26.31 1.29 -13.32
C VAL A 7 -25.75 2.53 -14.00
N GLU A 8 -25.66 3.61 -13.25
CA GLU A 8 -25.29 4.90 -13.78
C GLU A 8 -23.89 4.74 -14.37
N ARG A 9 -23.80 4.78 -15.69
CA ARG A 9 -22.53 4.49 -16.37
C ARG A 9 -21.52 5.54 -15.93
N MET A 10 -20.42 5.08 -15.35
CA MET A 10 -19.31 5.96 -14.97
C MET A 10 -18.94 6.87 -16.15
N PRO A 11 -18.98 8.21 -15.99
CA PRO A 11 -18.64 9.13 -17.05
C PRO A 11 -17.24 8.87 -17.59
N GLN A 12 -17.04 8.98 -18.91
CA GLN A 12 -15.80 8.56 -19.59
C GLN A 12 -14.53 9.17 -18.97
N LYS A 13 -14.58 10.43 -18.51
CA LYS A 13 -13.45 11.10 -17.85
C LYS A 13 -12.93 10.34 -16.62
N TRP A 14 -13.80 9.68 -15.87
CA TRP A 14 -13.43 8.95 -14.65
C TRP A 14 -12.71 7.64 -14.92
N ARG A 15 -12.80 7.09 -16.14
CA ARG A 15 -11.97 5.95 -16.57
C ARG A 15 -10.47 6.28 -16.55
N ILE A 16 -10.13 7.55 -16.72
CA ILE A 16 -8.74 8.04 -16.72
C ILE A 16 -8.42 8.71 -15.38
N LEU A 17 -9.31 9.57 -14.88
CA LEU A 17 -9.08 10.29 -13.64
C LEU A 17 -9.06 9.36 -12.41
N GLY A 18 -9.86 8.29 -12.39
CA GLY A 18 -9.88 7.33 -11.28
C GLY A 18 -8.50 6.69 -11.04
N PRO A 19 -7.88 6.07 -12.07
CA PRO A 19 -6.51 5.57 -12.00
C PRO A 19 -5.49 6.61 -11.55
N LEU A 20 -5.52 7.82 -12.10
CA LEU A 20 -4.59 8.88 -11.72
C LEU A 20 -4.72 9.26 -10.24
N VAL A 21 -5.95 9.40 -9.74
CA VAL A 21 -6.20 9.70 -8.32
C VAL A 21 -5.74 8.53 -7.43
N ALA A 22 -5.94 7.29 -7.86
CA ALA A 22 -5.45 6.12 -7.12
C ALA A 22 -3.92 6.08 -7.04
N MET A 23 -3.23 6.34 -8.15
CA MET A 23 -1.77 6.42 -8.19
C MET A 23 -1.22 7.53 -7.28
N LEU A 24 -1.86 8.71 -7.28
CA LEU A 24 -1.52 9.78 -6.32
C LEU A 24 -1.69 9.34 -4.86
N GLY A 25 -2.68 8.48 -4.58
CA GLY A 25 -2.84 7.86 -3.27
C GLY A 25 -1.65 6.99 -2.86
N GLY A 26 -1.12 6.20 -3.79
CA GLY A 26 0.10 5.42 -3.60
C GLY A 26 1.31 6.29 -3.23
N LEU A 27 1.43 7.49 -3.82
CA LEU A 27 2.51 8.43 -3.48
C LEU A 27 2.43 8.93 -2.03
N PHE A 28 1.23 9.17 -1.50
CA PHE A 28 1.07 9.58 -0.10
C PHE A 28 1.52 8.50 0.88
N GLY A 29 1.45 7.22 0.50
CA GLY A 29 1.99 6.14 1.31
C GLY A 29 3.47 6.33 1.63
N ILE A 30 4.26 6.83 0.67
CA ILE A 30 5.71 7.06 0.84
C ILE A 30 5.97 8.12 1.91
N LEU A 31 5.18 9.20 1.91
CA LEU A 31 5.29 10.25 2.92
C LEU A 31 4.92 9.75 4.32
N ALA A 32 3.94 8.85 4.41
CA ALA A 32 3.53 8.24 5.67
C ALA A 32 4.60 7.30 6.21
N ALA A 33 5.18 6.45 5.36
CA ALA A 33 6.30 5.57 5.71
C ALA A 33 7.52 6.37 6.22
N GLY A 34 7.83 7.51 5.58
CA GLY A 34 8.94 8.37 6.01
C GLY A 34 8.74 9.03 7.39
N HIS A 35 7.51 9.31 7.80
CA HIS A 35 7.22 10.01 9.08
C HIS A 35 7.28 9.10 10.31
N GLU A 36 7.04 7.80 10.14
CA GLU A 36 6.92 6.85 11.25
C GLU A 36 8.23 6.65 12.04
N ASN A 37 9.38 6.91 11.42
CA ASN A 37 10.71 6.69 12.00
C ASN A 37 11.12 7.65 13.13
N SER A 38 10.17 8.35 13.76
CA SER A 38 10.46 9.40 14.74
C SER A 38 10.16 9.05 16.21
N GLY A 39 9.64 7.85 16.56
CA GLY A 39 9.21 7.66 17.97
C GLY A 39 8.94 6.27 18.56
N TYR A 40 9.06 5.15 17.84
CA TYR A 40 8.82 3.80 18.42
C TYR A 40 10.09 2.94 18.43
N GLY A 41 10.09 1.88 19.27
CA GLY A 41 11.17 0.89 19.25
C GLY A 41 11.31 0.26 17.86
N LEU A 42 12.54 0.25 17.35
CA LEU A 42 12.98 -0.09 15.98
C LEU A 42 12.17 -1.23 15.32
N TYR A 43 12.01 -2.35 16.01
CA TYR A 43 11.34 -3.55 15.47
C TYR A 43 9.80 -3.48 15.46
N VAL A 44 9.20 -2.84 16.47
CA VAL A 44 7.73 -2.70 16.53
C VAL A 44 7.27 -1.68 15.49
N ALA A 45 8.06 -0.62 15.28
CA ALA A 45 7.85 0.31 14.19
C ALA A 45 7.86 -0.43 12.83
N ALA A 46 9.00 -1.02 12.47
CA ALA A 46 9.21 -1.60 11.14
C ALA A 46 8.31 -2.78 10.77
N PHE A 47 7.90 -3.61 11.74
CA PHE A 47 7.15 -4.84 11.45
C PHE A 47 5.65 -4.73 11.70
N VAL A 48 5.20 -3.78 12.51
CA VAL A 48 3.79 -3.68 12.89
C VAL A 48 3.22 -2.34 12.50
N VAL A 49 3.84 -1.24 12.92
CA VAL A 49 3.29 0.09 12.71
C VAL A 49 3.39 0.47 11.23
N ALA A 50 4.53 0.23 10.56
CA ALA A 50 4.74 0.53 9.14
C ALA A 50 3.72 -0.15 8.23
N PRO A 51 3.56 -1.48 8.27
CA PRO A 51 2.50 -2.15 7.50
C PRO A 51 1.09 -1.62 7.77
N ILE A 52 0.75 -1.25 9.01
CA ILE A 52 -0.56 -0.69 9.34
C ILE A 52 -0.75 0.68 8.70
N VAL A 53 0.22 1.58 8.86
CA VAL A 53 0.18 2.94 8.33
C VAL A 53 0.13 2.88 6.81
N GLU A 54 1.03 2.12 6.21
CA GLU A 54 1.16 2.01 4.77
C GLU A 54 -0.09 1.44 4.09
N GLU A 55 -0.60 0.29 4.54
CA GLU A 55 -1.78 -0.32 3.93
C GLU A 55 -3.05 0.51 4.19
N SER A 56 -3.06 1.36 5.21
CA SER A 56 -4.12 2.34 5.45
C SER A 56 -4.01 3.57 4.55
N VAL A 57 -2.80 4.02 4.20
CA VAL A 57 -2.60 5.27 3.46
C VAL A 57 -2.54 5.07 1.94
N LYS A 58 -1.95 3.96 1.45
CA LYS A 58 -1.88 3.63 0.01
C LYS A 58 -3.21 3.85 -0.74
N PRO A 59 -4.38 3.38 -0.25
CA PRO A 59 -5.65 3.57 -0.94
C PRO A 59 -6.31 4.95 -0.70
N CYS A 60 -5.63 5.95 -0.14
CA CYS A 60 -6.26 7.23 0.22
C CYS A 60 -6.94 7.96 -0.97
N GLY A 61 -6.39 7.83 -2.19
CA GLY A 61 -7.03 8.31 -3.41
C GLY A 61 -8.38 7.63 -3.67
N VAL A 62 -8.48 6.33 -3.38
CA VAL A 62 -9.72 5.55 -3.49
C VAL A 62 -10.72 5.92 -2.39
N TYR A 63 -10.26 6.17 -1.15
CA TYR A 63 -11.12 6.72 -0.11
C TYR A 63 -11.71 8.07 -0.49
N TRP A 64 -10.90 8.94 -1.09
CA TRP A 64 -11.36 10.23 -1.57
C TRP A 64 -12.42 10.09 -2.67
N LEU A 65 -12.21 9.18 -3.63
CA LEU A 65 -13.20 8.86 -4.66
C LEU A 65 -14.50 8.36 -4.04
N LEU A 66 -14.42 7.40 -3.12
CA LEU A 66 -15.60 6.85 -2.45
C LEU A 66 -16.38 7.93 -1.67
N GLY A 67 -15.68 8.81 -0.94
CA GLY A 67 -16.30 9.84 -0.12
C GLY A 67 -16.85 11.05 -0.89
N ARG A 68 -16.24 11.42 -2.03
CA ARG A 68 -16.58 12.65 -2.78
C ARG A 68 -17.22 12.41 -4.15
N ARG A 69 -16.95 11.26 -4.76
CA ARG A 69 -17.32 10.91 -6.14
C ARG A 69 -17.65 9.41 -6.25
N PRO A 70 -18.59 8.84 -5.48
CA PRO A 70 -18.86 7.40 -5.44
C PRO A 70 -19.24 6.82 -6.82
N PHE A 71 -19.89 7.60 -7.68
CA PHE A 71 -20.20 7.23 -9.07
C PHE A 71 -18.95 7.00 -9.95
N ALA A 72 -17.76 7.40 -9.51
CA ALA A 72 -16.48 7.08 -10.14
C ALA A 72 -15.97 5.66 -9.77
N LEU A 73 -16.65 4.97 -8.85
CA LEU A 73 -16.38 3.59 -8.44
C LEU A 73 -17.58 2.70 -8.81
N PRO A 74 -17.80 2.42 -10.10
CA PRO A 74 -19.01 1.74 -10.58
C PRO A 74 -19.15 0.28 -10.10
N SER A 75 -18.09 -0.32 -9.55
CA SER A 75 -18.13 -1.68 -9.04
C SER A 75 -17.04 -1.95 -8.01
N GLN A 76 -17.26 -3.00 -7.20
CA GLN A 76 -16.26 -3.50 -6.26
C GLN A 76 -14.97 -3.93 -6.96
N GLN A 77 -15.08 -4.59 -8.12
CA GLN A 77 -13.91 -5.03 -8.90
C GLN A 77 -13.07 -3.83 -9.38
N TYR A 78 -13.72 -2.74 -9.79
CA TYR A 78 -13.00 -1.54 -10.19
C TYR A 78 -12.31 -0.87 -8.99
N THR A 79 -12.98 -0.84 -7.83
CA THR A 79 -12.39 -0.35 -6.57
C THR A 79 -11.14 -1.14 -6.21
N VAL A 80 -11.21 -2.47 -6.26
CA VAL A 80 -10.09 -3.39 -6.02
C VAL A 80 -8.96 -3.19 -7.03
N PHE A 81 -9.28 -2.98 -8.30
CA PHE A 81 -8.29 -2.66 -9.32
C PHE A 81 -7.57 -1.33 -9.02
N LEU A 82 -8.30 -0.28 -8.65
CA LEU A 82 -7.71 1.01 -8.31
C LEU A 82 -6.82 0.94 -7.07
N THR A 83 -7.21 0.21 -6.03
CA THR A 83 -6.33 0.03 -4.86
C THR A 83 -5.08 -0.77 -5.20
N ALA A 84 -5.19 -1.84 -5.99
CA ALA A 84 -4.03 -2.58 -6.49
C ALA A 84 -3.07 -1.67 -7.27
N LEU A 85 -3.60 -0.77 -8.11
CA LEU A 85 -2.80 0.21 -8.84
C LEU A 85 -2.10 1.22 -7.91
N ALA A 86 -2.75 1.62 -6.81
CA ALA A 86 -2.13 2.44 -5.77
C ALA A 86 -0.96 1.71 -5.09
N GLY A 87 -1.14 0.43 -4.73
CA GLY A 87 -0.09 -0.41 -4.15
C GLY A 87 1.08 -0.65 -5.11
N LEU A 88 0.80 -0.87 -6.40
CA LEU A 88 1.83 -0.97 -7.44
C LEU A 88 2.63 0.32 -7.56
N THR A 89 1.94 1.47 -7.56
CA THR A 89 2.59 2.79 -7.63
C THR A 89 3.49 3.02 -6.43
N PHE A 90 3.01 2.71 -5.23
CA PHE A 90 3.81 2.76 -4.01
C PHE A 90 5.07 1.89 -4.15
N GLY A 91 4.91 0.61 -4.52
CA GLY A 91 6.03 -0.32 -4.62
C GLY A 91 7.08 0.10 -5.65
N ILE A 92 6.67 0.67 -6.79
CA ILE A 92 7.61 1.22 -7.78
C ILE A 92 8.42 2.36 -7.17
N ILE A 93 7.76 3.34 -6.54
CA ILE A 93 8.43 4.52 -6.00
C ILE A 93 9.33 4.14 -4.83
N GLU A 94 8.86 3.26 -3.95
CA GLU A 94 9.65 2.77 -2.83
C GLU A 94 10.91 2.05 -3.34
N SER A 95 10.79 1.12 -4.29
CA SER A 95 11.96 0.46 -4.89
C SER A 95 12.93 1.42 -5.58
N LEU A 96 12.43 2.49 -6.19
CA LEU A 96 13.27 3.57 -6.74
C LEU A 96 14.00 4.36 -5.64
N VAL A 97 13.33 4.67 -4.53
CA VAL A 97 13.95 5.34 -3.37
C VAL A 97 15.05 4.46 -2.78
N TYR A 98 14.79 3.17 -2.61
CA TYR A 98 15.78 2.24 -2.07
C TYR A 98 17.00 2.13 -2.99
N VAL A 99 16.80 1.77 -4.25
CA VAL A 99 17.91 1.56 -5.20
C VAL A 99 18.62 2.87 -5.54
N GLY A 100 17.87 3.97 -5.72
CA GLY A 100 18.40 5.23 -6.25
C GLY A 100 18.84 6.24 -5.21
N ILE A 101 18.43 6.10 -3.95
CA ILE A 101 18.76 7.03 -2.86
C ILE A 101 19.50 6.29 -1.76
N TYR A 102 18.91 5.24 -1.17
CA TYR A 102 19.51 4.59 0.00
C TYR A 102 20.74 3.73 -0.31
N TYR A 103 20.71 3.02 -1.43
CA TYR A 103 21.79 2.11 -1.83
C TYR A 103 22.62 2.61 -3.02
N ARG A 104 22.50 3.91 -3.34
CA ARG A 104 23.16 4.52 -4.51
C ARG A 104 24.69 4.45 -4.44
N GLU A 105 25.25 4.55 -3.24
CA GLU A 105 26.70 4.68 -3.01
C GLU A 105 27.42 3.32 -2.90
N TYR A 106 26.69 2.21 -2.95
CA TYR A 106 27.30 0.88 -2.96
C TYR A 106 27.86 0.59 -4.36
N ASP A 107 29.19 0.56 -4.44
CA ASP A 107 29.94 0.33 -5.69
C ASP A 107 29.57 -1.01 -6.37
N GLU A 108 29.08 -1.99 -5.61
CA GLU A 108 28.63 -3.30 -6.09
C GLU A 108 27.19 -3.61 -5.61
N LEU A 109 26.20 -2.83 -6.07
CA LEU A 109 24.81 -3.18 -5.82
C LEU A 109 24.45 -4.50 -6.52
N ASP A 110 24.21 -5.56 -5.75
CA ASP A 110 23.83 -6.86 -6.30
C ASP A 110 22.57 -6.74 -7.17
N HIS A 111 22.65 -7.22 -8.42
CA HIS A 111 21.52 -7.29 -9.33
C HIS A 111 20.35 -8.08 -8.73
N THR A 112 20.63 -9.06 -7.87
CA THR A 112 19.61 -9.85 -7.18
C THR A 112 18.76 -8.99 -6.25
N PHE A 113 19.37 -8.04 -5.53
CA PHE A 113 18.65 -7.07 -4.69
C PHE A 113 17.72 -6.19 -5.53
N VAL A 114 18.21 -5.65 -6.65
CA VAL A 114 17.39 -4.82 -7.55
C VAL A 114 16.21 -5.61 -8.10
N ILE A 115 16.44 -6.85 -8.55
CA ILE A 115 15.38 -7.75 -9.04
C ILE A 115 14.37 -8.03 -7.93
N TRP A 116 14.83 -8.31 -6.71
CA TRP A 116 13.94 -8.54 -5.56
C TRP A 116 13.03 -7.34 -5.30
N ARG A 117 13.60 -6.13 -5.21
CA ARG A 117 12.85 -4.88 -5.01
C ARG A 117 11.81 -4.65 -6.11
N PHE A 118 12.14 -4.93 -7.37
CA PHE A 118 11.23 -4.72 -8.50
C PHE A 118 10.32 -5.91 -8.83
N THR A 119 10.35 -6.99 -8.05
CA THR A 119 9.46 -8.15 -8.25
C THR A 119 8.70 -8.50 -6.99
N VAL A 120 9.40 -8.91 -5.93
CA VAL A 120 8.79 -9.38 -4.68
C VAL A 120 8.12 -8.24 -3.94
N CYS A 121 8.78 -7.10 -3.72
CA CYS A 121 8.16 -5.95 -3.03
C CYS A 121 6.93 -5.42 -3.81
N LEU A 122 7.05 -5.27 -5.14
CA LEU A 122 5.93 -4.84 -5.98
C LEU A 122 4.74 -5.80 -5.88
N LEU A 123 5.00 -7.12 -5.90
CA LEU A 123 3.96 -8.13 -5.76
C LEU A 123 3.29 -8.05 -4.39
N VAL A 124 4.06 -7.91 -3.31
CA VAL A 124 3.55 -7.79 -1.94
C VAL A 124 2.66 -6.55 -1.81
N HIS A 125 3.12 -5.37 -2.19
CA HIS A 125 2.32 -4.14 -2.06
C HIS A 125 1.08 -4.17 -2.94
N THR A 126 1.20 -4.62 -4.19
CA THR A 126 0.06 -4.74 -5.11
C THR A 126 -0.98 -5.71 -4.55
N THR A 127 -0.55 -6.86 -4.02
CA THR A 127 -1.44 -7.88 -3.44
C THR A 127 -2.10 -7.40 -2.16
N CYS A 128 -1.36 -6.79 -1.25
CA CYS A 128 -1.91 -6.25 0.01
C CYS A 128 -2.94 -5.16 -0.29
N SER A 129 -2.63 -4.22 -1.19
CA SER A 129 -3.58 -3.17 -1.59
C SER A 129 -4.77 -3.72 -2.39
N PHE A 130 -4.60 -4.77 -3.19
CA PHE A 130 -5.72 -5.50 -3.81
C PHE A 130 -6.67 -6.07 -2.75
N ILE A 131 -6.12 -6.74 -1.71
CA ILE A 131 -6.90 -7.28 -0.60
C ILE A 131 -7.64 -6.15 0.13
N VAL A 132 -6.94 -5.06 0.48
CA VAL A 132 -7.56 -3.86 1.10
C VAL A 132 -8.74 -3.35 0.28
N GLY A 133 -8.61 -3.34 -1.05
CA GLY A 133 -9.68 -2.93 -1.97
C GLY A 133 -11.01 -3.64 -1.75
N TRP A 134 -11.01 -4.93 -1.36
CA TRP A 134 -12.23 -5.67 -1.04
C TRP A 134 -12.90 -5.21 0.26
N GLY A 135 -12.15 -4.55 1.15
CA GLY A 135 -12.67 -3.93 2.36
C GLY A 135 -13.28 -2.55 2.14
N ILE A 136 -12.99 -1.90 1.00
CA ILE A 136 -13.47 -0.56 0.67
C ILE A 136 -14.82 -0.65 -0.05
N ASN A 137 -15.86 -0.14 0.60
CA ASN A 137 -17.23 -0.07 0.08
C ASN A 137 -18.05 1.01 0.80
N GLU A 138 -19.29 1.26 0.38
CA GLU A 138 -20.14 2.33 0.91
C GLU A 138 -20.39 2.24 2.43
N LYS A 139 -20.37 1.04 3.03
CA LYS A 139 -20.49 0.89 4.50
C LYS A 139 -19.32 1.52 5.25
N LEU A 140 -18.14 1.58 4.62
CA LEU A 140 -17.00 2.29 5.18
C LEU A 140 -17.30 3.79 5.30
N VAL A 141 -17.98 4.38 4.30
CA VAL A 141 -18.40 5.79 4.33
C VAL A 141 -19.52 6.02 5.34
N ALA A 142 -20.55 5.17 5.33
CA ALA A 142 -21.66 5.24 6.28
C ALA A 142 -21.14 5.20 7.73
N TRP A 143 -20.17 4.32 7.99
CA TRP A 143 -19.49 4.26 9.28
C TRP A 143 -18.74 5.56 9.62
N VAL A 144 -17.92 6.11 8.72
CA VAL A 144 -17.19 7.37 8.96
C VAL A 144 -18.15 8.54 9.25
N ARG A 145 -19.36 8.50 8.68
CA ARG A 145 -20.43 9.49 8.94
C ARG A 145 -21.22 9.24 10.23
N GLY A 146 -20.97 8.14 10.92
CA GLY A 146 -21.74 7.74 12.11
C GLY A 146 -23.14 7.21 11.80
N GLU A 147 -23.43 6.88 10.54
CA GLU A 147 -24.70 6.30 10.10
C GLU A 147 -24.80 4.82 10.48
N ASP A 148 -23.65 4.12 10.45
CA ASP A 148 -23.51 2.73 10.87
C ASP A 148 -22.59 2.60 12.08
N PRO A 149 -22.85 1.66 13.01
CA PRO A 149 -21.95 1.40 14.13
C PRO A 149 -20.57 0.92 13.66
N PHE A 150 -19.56 1.21 14.48
CA PHE A 150 -18.15 1.05 14.16
C PHE A 150 -17.79 -0.32 13.55
N LEU A 151 -17.17 -0.30 12.35
CA LEU A 151 -16.59 -1.46 11.66
C LEU A 151 -17.56 -2.60 11.26
N GLN A 152 -18.77 -2.30 10.77
CA GLN A 152 -19.54 -3.31 10.01
C GLN A 152 -18.96 -3.62 8.62
N GLY A 153 -17.99 -2.82 8.15
CA GLY A 153 -17.18 -3.12 6.97
C GLY A 153 -16.31 -4.37 7.15
N ASN A 154 -15.83 -4.94 6.06
CA ASN A 154 -15.15 -6.23 6.05
C ASN A 154 -13.67 -6.11 6.50
N ARG A 155 -13.47 -5.68 7.76
CA ARG A 155 -12.17 -5.41 8.43
C ARG A 155 -11.12 -6.50 8.28
N LYS A 156 -11.59 -7.73 8.04
CA LYS A 156 -10.74 -8.89 7.76
C LYS A 156 -9.77 -8.60 6.62
N PHE A 157 -10.20 -7.91 5.57
CA PHE A 157 -9.32 -7.59 4.44
C PHE A 157 -8.18 -6.65 4.83
N PHE A 158 -8.45 -5.62 5.64
CA PHE A 158 -7.41 -4.71 6.14
C PHE A 158 -6.40 -5.47 7.00
N PHE A 159 -6.88 -6.23 7.99
CA PHE A 159 -5.99 -6.99 8.87
C PHE A 159 -5.24 -8.10 8.14
N THR A 160 -5.84 -8.75 7.15
CA THR A 160 -5.17 -9.74 6.31
C THR A 160 -4.03 -9.10 5.52
N ALA A 161 -4.26 -7.94 4.89
CA ALA A 161 -3.21 -7.24 4.15
C ALA A 161 -2.06 -6.79 5.05
N MET A 162 -2.38 -6.18 6.20
CA MET A 162 -1.39 -5.77 7.20
C MET A 162 -0.58 -6.96 7.71
N ALA A 163 -1.23 -8.07 8.04
CA ALA A 163 -0.56 -9.28 8.51
C ALA A 163 0.36 -9.89 7.43
N ILE A 164 -0.08 -9.96 6.18
CA ILE A 164 0.76 -10.45 5.07
C ILE A 164 2.00 -9.56 4.91
N HIS A 165 1.82 -8.25 4.92
CA HIS A 165 2.91 -7.30 4.79
C HIS A 165 3.88 -7.37 5.99
N SER A 166 3.38 -7.38 7.22
CA SER A 166 4.19 -7.61 8.42
C SER A 166 5.00 -8.91 8.34
N CYS A 167 4.37 -10.01 7.92
CA CYS A 167 5.06 -11.29 7.75
C CYS A 167 6.15 -11.22 6.67
N TYR A 168 5.91 -10.48 5.59
CA TYR A 168 6.92 -10.24 4.56
C TYR A 168 8.12 -9.46 5.11
N ASN A 169 7.90 -8.38 5.86
CA ASN A 169 8.98 -7.59 6.45
C ASN A 169 9.84 -8.44 7.40
N ILE A 170 9.20 -9.28 8.23
CA ILE A 170 9.91 -10.22 9.11
C ILE A 170 10.71 -11.25 8.29
N PHE A 171 10.10 -11.84 7.26
CA PHE A 171 10.74 -12.85 6.43
C PHE A 171 11.97 -12.28 5.73
N ALA A 172 11.83 -11.11 5.13
CA ALA A 172 12.90 -10.48 4.40
C ALA A 172 14.01 -10.06 5.38
N TRP A 173 13.69 -9.63 6.61
CA TRP A 173 14.68 -9.41 7.69
C TRP A 173 15.47 -10.65 8.06
N ILE A 174 14.80 -11.78 8.19
CA ILE A 174 15.50 -13.05 8.44
C ILE A 174 16.44 -13.37 7.27
N ILE A 175 16.09 -13.05 6.02
CA ILE A 175 16.97 -13.29 4.88
C ILE A 175 18.17 -12.33 4.91
N SER A 176 18.00 -11.04 5.18
CA SER A 176 19.16 -10.12 5.26
C SER A 176 20.16 -10.52 6.33
N GLU A 177 19.68 -11.01 7.48
CA GLU A 177 20.57 -11.45 8.57
C GLU A 177 21.29 -12.79 8.28
N LYS A 178 20.88 -13.51 7.22
CA LYS A 178 21.37 -14.86 6.92
C LYS A 178 22.07 -14.97 5.58
N THR A 179 21.99 -13.94 4.75
CA THR A 179 22.51 -13.95 3.39
C THR A 179 23.07 -12.59 3.04
N ASP A 180 24.11 -12.57 2.21
CA ASP A 180 24.68 -11.34 1.64
C ASP A 180 23.80 -10.75 0.51
N LEU A 181 22.54 -11.19 0.40
CA LEU A 181 21.58 -10.70 -0.60
C LEU A 181 21.25 -9.22 -0.42
N PHE A 182 21.37 -8.72 0.81
CA PHE A 182 21.11 -7.34 1.18
C PHE A 182 22.43 -6.71 1.64
N PRO A 183 22.82 -5.52 1.14
CA PRO A 183 24.05 -4.89 1.60
C PRO A 183 24.00 -4.63 3.10
N ASP A 184 25.13 -4.82 3.79
CA ASP A 184 25.21 -4.67 5.24
C ASP A 184 24.70 -3.30 5.66
N SER A 185 23.65 -3.32 6.49
CA SER A 185 22.94 -2.12 6.94
C SER A 185 23.77 -1.25 7.89
N GLU A 186 24.92 -1.74 8.38
CA GLU A 186 25.82 -0.98 9.26
C GLU A 186 26.50 0.19 8.52
N ASP A 187 26.69 0.09 7.21
CA ASP A 187 27.32 1.12 6.37
C ASP A 187 26.32 1.98 5.58
N ALA A 188 25.04 1.61 5.59
CA ALA A 188 24.00 2.36 4.91
C ALA A 188 23.61 3.59 5.76
N LEU A 189 23.26 4.71 5.12
CA LEU A 189 22.59 5.86 5.76
C LEU A 189 21.15 5.54 6.22
N ILE A 190 20.91 4.30 6.63
CA ILE A 190 19.60 3.73 6.92
C ILE A 190 19.53 3.47 8.42
N PRO A 191 18.67 4.17 9.16
CA PRO A 191 18.21 3.66 10.45
C PRO A 191 17.57 2.28 10.20
N PHE A 192 18.06 1.24 10.88
CA PHE A 192 17.45 -0.09 10.93
C PHE A 192 15.92 0.01 10.85
N GLY A 193 15.31 -0.53 9.78
CA GLY A 193 13.87 -0.39 9.53
C GLY A 193 13.49 -0.13 8.08
N PHE A 194 14.42 0.36 7.23
CA PHE A 194 14.22 0.48 5.79
C PHE A 194 14.89 -0.67 5.02
N ILE A 195 14.49 -1.93 5.20
CA ILE A 195 15.01 -3.01 4.34
C ILE A 195 13.87 -3.71 3.57
N TRP A 196 12.60 -3.39 3.82
CA TRP A 196 11.46 -4.19 3.36
C TRP A 196 10.59 -3.46 2.35
#